data_AF-A0A6A4HPQ7-F1
#
_entry.id   AF-A0A6A4HPQ7-F1
#
_cell.length_a   1.000
_cell.length_b   1.000
_cell.length_c   1.000
_cell.angle_alpha   90.00
_cell.angle_beta   90.00
_cell.angle_gamma   90.00
#
_symmetry.space_group_name_H-M   'P 1'
#
loop_
_entity.id
_entity.type
_entity.pdbx_description
1 polymer ?
#
loop_
_entity_poly.entity_id
_entity_poly.type
_entity_poly.pdbx_seq_one_letter_code
_entity_poly.pdbx_strand_id
1 'polypeptide(L)'
;MAELIRSAKSSSDWNEYELFAFNIVIEDFDAATFFGTPQLPATTVSPVILNNIARPPPPAVITKDERLFFEFLNRANVMEKAAVDDFTGHILRMLDFDGDERSITTKRELSFTMCGTRVRAKADLAVMFRSSTVIDEPILQLIAEAIAAFVENNRVMQPPLAQQIIPAMTMVGPRPIFYKVPVTQDLVSALVTGQYPAQPTVVQRLVPPVPEEEAYMIHGMNPLVDRRIVFQCLEAMRTLLVSS
;
A
#
# COMPACT_ATOMS: atom_id res chain seq x y z
N MET A 1 -22.88 -21.21 5.24
CA MET A 1 -21.41 -21.06 5.38
C MET A 1 -20.62 -22.34 5.02
N ALA A 2 -21.26 -23.49 4.81
CA ALA A 2 -20.60 -24.78 4.57
C ALA A 2 -20.26 -25.12 3.10
N GLU A 3 -20.42 -24.21 2.13
CA GLU A 3 -20.25 -24.53 0.69
C GLU A 3 -19.35 -23.55 -0.09
N LEU A 4 -18.49 -22.79 0.58
CA LEU A 4 -17.44 -22.05 -0.13
C LEU A 4 -16.27 -23.00 -0.41
N ILE A 5 -16.10 -23.39 -1.67
CA ILE A 5 -14.95 -24.17 -2.13
C ILE A 5 -13.70 -23.30 -1.98
N ARG A 6 -12.82 -23.68 -1.05
CA ARG A 6 -11.51 -23.05 -0.89
C ARG A 6 -10.50 -23.84 -1.70
N SER A 7 -9.85 -23.15 -2.63
CA SER A 7 -8.79 -23.70 -3.47
C SER A 7 -7.58 -22.79 -3.47
N ALA A 8 -6.41 -23.35 -3.74
CA ALA A 8 -5.18 -22.59 -3.84
C ALA A 8 -5.21 -21.69 -5.07
N LYS A 9 -4.92 -20.39 -4.88
CA LYS A 9 -4.89 -19.38 -5.94
C LYS A 9 -3.68 -18.47 -5.80
N SER A 10 -3.12 -18.04 -6.93
CA SER A 10 -2.16 -16.93 -6.98
C SER A 10 -2.80 -15.65 -6.45
N SER A 11 -2.02 -14.73 -5.88
CA SER A 11 -2.55 -13.42 -5.41
C SER A 11 -3.29 -12.67 -6.51
N SER A 12 -2.86 -12.81 -7.76
CA SER A 12 -3.49 -12.22 -8.95
C SER A 12 -4.88 -12.76 -9.26
N ASP A 13 -5.22 -13.93 -8.74
CA ASP A 13 -6.46 -14.65 -9.03
C ASP A 13 -7.46 -14.54 -7.87
N TRP A 14 -7.10 -13.81 -6.81
CA TRP A 14 -7.99 -13.54 -5.68
C TRP A 14 -9.12 -12.61 -6.12
N ASN A 15 -10.35 -13.01 -5.78
CA ASN A 15 -11.56 -12.21 -5.94
C ASN A 15 -12.27 -12.09 -4.56
N GLU A 16 -13.43 -11.43 -4.52
CA GLU A 16 -14.16 -11.21 -3.26
C GLU A 16 -14.49 -12.52 -2.52
N TYR A 17 -14.59 -13.65 -3.23
CA TYR A 17 -14.84 -14.95 -2.61
C TYR A 17 -13.75 -15.33 -1.61
N GLU A 18 -12.48 -14.95 -1.84
CA GLU A 18 -11.41 -15.20 -0.89
C GLU A 18 -11.59 -14.42 0.42
N LEU A 19 -12.08 -13.18 0.36
CA LEU A 19 -12.37 -12.41 1.58
C LEU A 19 -13.48 -13.07 2.40
N PHE A 20 -14.58 -13.46 1.75
CA PHE A 20 -15.66 -14.17 2.42
C PHE A 20 -15.20 -15.53 2.97
N ALA A 21 -14.41 -16.28 2.20
CA ALA A 21 -13.96 -17.62 2.57
C ALA A 21 -13.02 -17.62 3.78
N PHE A 22 -12.26 -16.54 3.97
CA PHE A 22 -11.29 -16.37 5.07
C PHE A 22 -11.71 -15.30 6.09
N ASN A 23 -12.99 -14.91 6.12
CA ASN A 23 -13.54 -13.97 7.11
C ASN A 23 -12.75 -12.65 7.18
N ILE A 24 -12.35 -12.11 6.03
CA ILE A 24 -11.64 -10.85 5.93
C ILE A 24 -12.66 -9.77 5.56
N VAL A 25 -12.68 -8.68 6.32
CA VAL A 25 -13.53 -7.52 6.07
C VAL A 25 -12.66 -6.29 5.90
N ILE A 26 -13.10 -5.36 5.06
CA ILE A 26 -12.44 -4.07 4.84
C ILE A 26 -13.34 -3.00 5.43
N GLU A 27 -12.77 -2.17 6.30
CA GLU A 27 -13.49 -1.09 6.97
C GLU A 27 -12.78 0.24 6.75
N ASP A 28 -13.55 1.30 6.54
CA ASP A 28 -13.04 2.66 6.39
C ASP A 28 -12.77 3.30 7.73
N PHE A 29 -11.59 3.90 7.86
CA PHE A 29 -11.16 4.62 9.04
C PHE A 29 -10.81 6.06 8.69
N ASP A 30 -11.09 6.97 9.63
CA ASP A 30 -10.58 8.33 9.55
C ASP A 30 -9.05 8.37 9.76
N ALA A 31 -8.43 9.44 9.28
CA ALA A 31 -6.97 9.57 9.34
C ALA A 31 -6.42 9.56 10.77
N ALA A 32 -7.17 10.08 11.75
CA ALA A 32 -6.68 10.14 13.13
C ALA A 32 -6.64 8.75 13.77
N THR A 33 -7.70 7.97 13.59
CA THR A 33 -7.76 6.57 14.05
C THR A 33 -6.77 5.70 13.26
N PHE A 34 -6.69 5.87 11.94
CA PHE A 34 -5.80 5.09 11.09
C PHE A 34 -4.33 5.31 11.44
N PHE A 35 -3.85 6.55 11.61
CA PHE A 35 -2.44 6.82 11.94
C PHE A 35 -2.13 6.84 13.43
N GLY A 36 -3.15 6.87 14.31
CA GLY A 36 -2.96 7.00 15.75
C GLY A 36 -2.48 8.40 16.19
N THR A 37 -2.70 9.42 15.36
CA THR A 37 -2.35 10.82 15.62
C THR A 37 -3.52 11.73 15.28
N PRO A 38 -3.90 12.70 16.13
CA PRO A 38 -5.05 13.58 15.87
C PRO A 38 -4.85 14.51 14.66
N GLN A 39 -3.60 14.72 14.24
CA GLN A 39 -3.26 15.58 13.10
C GLN A 39 -2.22 14.90 12.22
N LEU A 40 -2.40 15.05 10.91
CA LEU A 40 -1.42 14.63 9.93
C LEU A 40 -0.14 15.48 10.07
N PRO A 41 1.05 14.90 9.86
CA PRO A 41 2.31 15.64 9.96
C PRO A 41 2.39 16.77 8.92
N ALA A 42 3.20 17.78 9.20
CA ALA A 42 3.53 18.79 8.20
C ALA A 42 4.44 18.17 7.13
N THR A 43 4.11 18.40 5.85
CA THR A 43 4.90 17.82 4.76
C THR A 43 6.25 18.50 4.57
N THR A 44 7.29 17.70 4.33
CA THR A 44 8.65 18.16 3.98
C THR A 44 8.86 18.35 2.48
N VAL A 45 7.83 18.10 1.67
CA VAL A 45 7.89 18.17 0.20
C VAL A 45 8.06 19.62 -0.27
N SER A 46 8.82 19.79 -1.36
CA SER A 46 9.13 21.12 -1.92
C SER A 46 7.87 21.96 -2.18
N PRO A 47 7.87 23.26 -1.82
CA PRO A 47 6.82 24.20 -2.21
C PRO A 47 6.59 24.26 -3.73
N VAL A 48 7.61 23.98 -4.55
CA VAL A 48 7.47 23.91 -6.01
C VAL A 48 6.46 22.83 -6.39
N ILE A 49 6.57 21.64 -5.81
CA ILE A 49 5.66 20.51 -6.03
C ILE A 49 4.27 20.82 -5.46
N LEU A 50 4.19 21.45 -4.29
CA LEU A 50 2.93 21.65 -3.57
C LEU A 50 2.09 22.83 -4.07
N ASN A 51 2.70 23.81 -4.73
CA ASN A 51 2.04 25.07 -5.09
C ASN A 51 1.88 25.28 -6.61
N ASN A 52 2.35 24.35 -7.45
CA ASN A 52 2.24 24.46 -8.90
C ASN A 52 1.48 23.27 -9.48
N ILE A 53 0.45 23.53 -10.30
CA ILE A 53 -0.34 22.46 -10.94
C ILE A 53 0.54 21.68 -11.93
N ALA A 54 1.38 22.39 -12.66
CA ALA A 54 2.31 21.84 -13.64
C ALA A 54 3.73 22.36 -13.37
N ARG A 55 4.71 21.75 -14.04
CA ARG A 55 6.10 22.18 -14.00
C ARG A 55 6.22 23.68 -14.30
N PRO A 56 6.84 24.49 -13.43
CA PRO A 56 7.09 25.91 -13.72
C PRO A 56 7.88 26.09 -15.03
N PRO A 57 7.47 27.03 -15.90
CA PRO A 57 8.20 27.27 -17.14
C PRO A 57 9.54 27.99 -16.88
N PRO A 58 10.50 27.94 -17.83
CA PRO A 58 11.68 28.80 -17.78
C PRO A 58 11.28 30.28 -17.64
N PRO A 59 12.02 31.10 -16.87
CA PRO A 59 13.37 30.88 -16.35
C PRO A 59 13.43 30.25 -14.95
N ALA A 60 12.33 29.68 -14.44
CA ALA A 60 12.32 29.06 -13.12
C ALA A 60 13.36 27.93 -13.02
N VAL A 61 14.24 28.01 -12.01
CA VAL A 61 15.22 26.97 -11.70
C VAL A 61 14.58 26.00 -10.72
N ILE A 62 14.42 24.75 -11.14
CA ILE A 62 13.85 23.66 -10.33
C ILE A 62 14.85 22.52 -10.24
N THR A 63 14.76 21.73 -9.17
CA THR A 63 15.61 20.56 -8.99
C THR A 63 15.25 19.43 -9.95
N LYS A 64 16.14 18.44 -10.08
CA LYS A 64 15.86 17.23 -10.87
C LYS A 64 14.63 16.49 -10.33
N ASP A 65 14.49 16.39 -9.01
CA ASP A 65 13.39 15.65 -8.38
C ASP A 65 12.05 16.35 -8.55
N GLU A 66 12.04 17.69 -8.46
CA GLU A 66 10.86 18.50 -8.77
C GLU A 66 10.43 18.33 -10.23
N ARG A 67 11.40 18.36 -11.16
CA ARG A 67 11.13 18.14 -12.58
C ARG A 67 10.55 16.75 -12.84
N LEU A 68 11.17 15.71 -12.26
CA LEU A 68 10.74 14.32 -12.42
C LEU A 68 9.38 14.05 -11.79
N PHE A 69 9.06 14.71 -10.67
CA PHE A 69 7.73 14.61 -10.06
C PHE A 69 6.62 14.99 -11.06
N PHE A 70 6.73 16.15 -11.72
CA PHE A 70 5.72 16.58 -12.69
C PHE A 70 5.67 15.68 -13.92
N GLU A 71 6.82 15.20 -14.38
CA GLU A 71 6.92 14.29 -15.52
C GLU A 71 6.20 12.95 -15.23
N PHE A 72 6.49 12.35 -14.08
CA PHE A 72 5.86 11.09 -13.68
C PHE A 72 4.40 11.26 -13.27
N LEU A 73 4.01 12.37 -12.65
CA LEU A 73 2.60 12.67 -12.37
C LEU A 73 1.78 12.70 -13.67
N ASN A 74 2.29 13.40 -14.70
CA ASN A 74 1.64 13.46 -16.01
C ASN A 74 1.54 12.08 -16.67
N ARG A 75 2.57 11.24 -16.56
CA ARG A 75 2.52 9.87 -17.09
C ARG A 75 1.54 8.99 -16.31
N ALA A 76 1.52 9.08 -14.98
CA ALA A 76 0.59 8.34 -14.12
C ALA A 76 -0.88 8.70 -14.41
N ASN A 77 -1.16 9.94 -14.84
CA ASN A 77 -2.50 10.35 -15.30
C ASN A 77 -3.00 9.59 -16.54
N VAL A 78 -2.10 8.97 -17.32
CA VAL A 78 -2.47 8.10 -18.46
C VAL A 78 -2.92 6.71 -17.98
N MET A 79 -2.82 6.43 -16.68
CA MET A 79 -3.22 5.17 -16.03
C MET A 79 -2.49 3.93 -16.58
N GLU A 80 -1.37 4.13 -17.28
CA GLU A 80 -0.51 3.02 -17.68
C GLU A 80 0.20 2.46 -16.44
N LYS A 81 0.06 1.16 -16.20
CA LYS A 81 0.65 0.47 -15.04
C LYS A 81 2.12 0.81 -14.81
N ALA A 82 2.95 0.77 -15.85
CA ALA A 82 4.37 1.07 -15.74
C ALA A 82 4.63 2.54 -15.34
N ALA A 83 3.80 3.47 -15.81
CA ALA A 83 3.89 4.87 -15.44
C ALA A 83 3.46 5.11 -13.97
N VAL A 84 2.45 4.37 -13.50
CA VAL A 84 2.03 4.40 -12.08
C VAL A 84 3.12 3.82 -11.18
N ASP A 85 3.73 2.69 -11.58
CA ASP A 85 4.87 2.09 -10.87
C ASP A 85 6.07 3.07 -10.80
N ASP A 86 6.40 3.74 -11.91
CA ASP A 86 7.46 4.76 -11.98
C ASP A 86 7.18 5.95 -11.03
N PHE A 87 5.95 6.50 -11.09
CA PHE A 87 5.54 7.61 -10.23
C PHE A 87 5.56 7.24 -8.75
N THR A 88 5.02 6.08 -8.42
CA THR A 88 5.01 5.54 -7.05
C THR A 88 6.44 5.34 -6.54
N GLY A 89 7.31 4.74 -7.35
CA GLY A 89 8.71 4.57 -6.99
C GLY A 89 9.44 5.91 -6.80
N HIS A 90 9.09 6.94 -7.56
CA HIS A 90 9.67 8.28 -7.41
C HIS A 90 9.22 8.96 -6.12
N ILE A 91 7.92 8.96 -5.81
CA ILE A 91 7.41 9.61 -4.59
C ILE A 91 7.92 8.92 -3.32
N LEU A 92 8.06 7.59 -3.31
CA LEU A 92 8.57 6.85 -2.15
C LEU A 92 10.04 7.20 -1.88
N ARG A 93 10.88 7.28 -2.92
CA ARG A 93 12.28 7.71 -2.79
C ARG A 93 12.40 9.18 -2.36
N MET A 94 11.58 10.05 -2.95
CA MET A 94 11.55 11.47 -2.58
C MET A 94 11.19 11.68 -1.11
N LEU A 95 10.37 10.79 -0.55
CA LEU A 95 9.97 10.78 0.86
C LEU A 95 10.85 9.86 1.72
N ASP A 96 12.01 9.41 1.23
CA ASP A 96 12.98 8.64 2.02
C ASP A 96 12.39 7.35 2.63
N PHE A 97 11.52 6.66 1.89
CA PHE A 97 11.02 5.33 2.30
C PHE A 97 12.12 4.26 2.23
N ASP A 98 13.18 4.50 1.46
CA ASP A 98 14.42 3.73 1.39
C ASP A 98 15.54 4.29 2.29
N GLY A 99 15.22 5.15 3.25
CA GLY A 99 16.17 5.64 4.25
C GLY A 99 16.57 4.56 5.30
N ASP A 100 17.74 4.74 5.92
CA ASP A 100 18.35 3.82 6.89
C ASP A 100 18.73 2.45 6.29
N GLU A 101 18.28 1.36 6.92
CA GLU A 101 18.47 -0.03 6.45
C GLU A 101 17.34 -0.48 5.49
N ARG A 102 16.52 0.45 5.00
CA ARG A 102 15.41 0.15 4.08
C ARG A 102 15.86 0.14 2.62
N SER A 103 15.15 -0.63 1.80
CA SER A 103 15.30 -0.52 0.34
C SER A 103 13.96 -0.69 -0.38
N ILE A 104 13.76 0.05 -1.47
CA ILE A 104 12.59 -0.12 -2.34
C ILE A 104 12.94 -1.14 -3.43
N THR A 105 12.21 -2.25 -3.45
CA THR A 105 12.33 -3.30 -4.46
C THR A 105 11.09 -3.30 -5.36
N THR A 106 11.29 -3.48 -6.66
CA THR A 106 10.20 -3.67 -7.63
C THR A 106 9.97 -5.14 -7.91
N LYS A 107 8.72 -5.52 -8.22
CA LYS A 107 8.35 -6.85 -8.73
C LYS A 107 8.80 -8.02 -7.84
N ARG A 108 8.82 -7.83 -6.52
CA ARG A 108 9.29 -8.82 -5.55
C ARG A 108 8.37 -10.04 -5.57
N GLU A 109 8.94 -11.21 -5.88
CA GLU A 109 8.24 -12.48 -5.73
C GLU A 109 8.20 -12.90 -4.27
N LEU A 110 7.00 -13.16 -3.78
CA LEU A 110 6.67 -13.65 -2.46
C LEU A 110 5.93 -14.98 -2.59
N SER A 111 5.85 -15.74 -1.50
CA SER A 111 5.10 -16.99 -1.52
C SER A 111 4.49 -17.31 -0.16
N PHE A 112 3.31 -17.92 -0.18
CA PHE A 112 2.67 -18.47 1.01
C PHE A 112 1.97 -19.78 0.65
N THR A 113 1.44 -20.47 1.66
CA THR A 113 0.72 -21.73 1.46
C THR A 113 -0.77 -21.50 1.65
N MET A 114 -1.56 -21.95 0.68
CA MET A 114 -3.02 -21.87 0.67
C MET A 114 -3.57 -23.25 0.32
N CYS A 115 -4.47 -23.79 1.15
CA CYS A 115 -5.09 -25.11 0.98
C CYS A 115 -4.04 -26.21 0.68
N GLY A 116 -2.98 -26.26 1.50
CA GLY A 116 -1.87 -27.22 1.36
C GLY A 116 -0.92 -27.00 0.17
N THR A 117 -1.16 -25.99 -0.68
CA THR A 117 -0.36 -25.73 -1.88
C THR A 117 0.40 -24.41 -1.76
N ARG A 118 1.66 -24.40 -2.16
CA ARG A 118 2.45 -23.16 -2.23
C ARG A 118 2.00 -22.32 -3.42
N VAL A 119 1.60 -21.08 -3.15
CA VAL A 119 1.16 -20.11 -4.16
C VAL A 119 2.13 -18.93 -4.21
N ARG A 120 2.17 -18.26 -5.37
CA ARG A 120 3.01 -17.08 -5.60
C ARG A 120 2.20 -15.81 -5.38
N ALA A 121 2.89 -14.78 -4.93
CA ALA A 121 2.41 -13.41 -4.90
C ALA A 121 3.51 -12.49 -5.43
N LYS A 122 3.18 -11.38 -6.09
CA LYS A 122 4.18 -10.53 -6.74
C LYS A 122 3.88 -9.06 -6.53
N ALA A 123 4.55 -8.49 -5.52
CA ALA A 123 4.43 -7.08 -5.20
C ALA A 123 5.01 -6.22 -6.29
N ASP A 124 4.26 -5.22 -6.74
CA ASP A 124 4.71 -4.25 -7.72
C ASP A 124 5.87 -3.43 -7.17
N LEU A 125 5.72 -2.96 -5.93
CA LEU A 125 6.72 -2.27 -5.14
C LEU A 125 6.66 -2.76 -3.69
N ALA A 126 7.83 -2.95 -3.06
CA ALA A 126 7.93 -3.32 -1.65
C ALA A 126 9.06 -2.56 -0.95
N VAL A 127 8.79 -2.08 0.27
CA VAL A 127 9.84 -1.48 1.13
C VAL A 127 10.37 -2.55 2.08
N MET A 128 11.65 -2.87 1.93
CA MET A 128 12.36 -3.93 2.64
C MET A 128 12.97 -3.39 3.92
N PHE A 129 12.53 -3.87 5.08
CA PHE A 129 13.17 -3.75 6.42
C PHE A 129 12.30 -4.54 7.41
N ARG A 130 10.97 -4.40 7.26
CA ARG A 130 9.90 -5.25 7.87
C ARG A 130 8.67 -5.43 6.96
N SER A 131 8.89 -5.28 5.64
CA SER A 131 7.95 -5.32 4.51
C SER A 131 6.72 -4.41 4.61
N SER A 132 6.63 -3.43 3.71
CA SER A 132 5.34 -2.89 3.23
C SER A 132 5.19 -3.20 1.74
N THR A 133 3.95 -3.25 1.27
CA THR A 133 3.63 -3.54 -0.13
C THR A 133 2.83 -2.41 -0.76
N VAL A 134 3.14 -2.08 -2.01
CA VAL A 134 2.38 -1.14 -2.84
C VAL A 134 1.99 -1.80 -4.16
N ILE A 135 0.71 -1.70 -4.54
CA ILE A 135 0.11 -2.42 -5.68
C ILE A 135 -0.82 -1.52 -6.48
N ASP A 136 -0.99 -1.79 -7.77
CA ASP A 136 -1.95 -1.12 -8.65
C ASP A 136 -3.34 -1.80 -8.66
N GLU A 137 -4.27 -1.36 -7.79
CA GLU A 137 -5.74 -1.64 -7.72
C GLU A 137 -6.34 -3.06 -7.72
N PRO A 138 -5.67 -4.12 -7.24
CA PRO A 138 -6.43 -5.18 -6.58
C PRO A 138 -6.11 -5.21 -5.09
N ILE A 139 -7.00 -4.59 -4.31
CA ILE A 139 -7.02 -4.67 -2.83
C ILE A 139 -6.91 -6.13 -2.33
N LEU A 140 -7.46 -7.07 -3.10
CA LEU A 140 -7.43 -8.49 -2.81
C LEU A 140 -6.01 -9.08 -2.95
N GLN A 141 -5.32 -8.70 -4.02
CA GLN A 141 -3.91 -9.02 -4.20
C GLN A 141 -3.07 -8.39 -3.10
N LEU A 142 -3.41 -7.16 -2.65
CA LEU A 142 -2.73 -6.48 -1.55
C LEU A 142 -2.80 -7.26 -0.25
N ILE A 143 -3.97 -7.78 0.09
CA ILE A 143 -4.14 -8.59 1.30
C ILE A 143 -3.33 -9.89 1.18
N ALA A 144 -3.41 -10.59 0.04
CA ALA A 144 -2.64 -11.82 -0.20
C ALA A 144 -1.13 -11.58 -0.12
N GLU A 145 -0.64 -10.47 -0.67
CA GLU A 145 0.77 -10.09 -0.62
C GLU A 145 1.24 -9.69 0.77
N ALA A 146 0.40 -9.00 1.54
CA ALA A 146 0.70 -8.70 2.94
C ALA A 146 0.83 -9.98 3.77
N ILE A 147 -0.05 -10.96 3.54
CA ILE A 147 0.06 -12.30 4.16
C ILE A 147 1.37 -12.98 3.74
N ALA A 148 1.69 -12.95 2.44
CA ALA A 148 2.93 -13.53 1.93
C ALA A 148 4.16 -12.87 2.54
N ALA A 149 4.14 -11.54 2.70
CA ALA A 149 5.22 -10.79 3.30
C ALA A 149 5.42 -11.16 4.79
N PHE A 150 4.33 -11.27 5.56
CA PHE A 150 4.38 -11.76 6.94
C PHE A 150 4.97 -13.18 7.04
N VAL A 151 4.53 -14.09 6.16
CA VAL A 151 5.04 -15.47 6.12
C VAL A 151 6.54 -15.51 5.82
N GLU A 152 7.00 -14.76 4.82
CA GLU A 152 8.42 -14.72 4.44
C GLU A 152 9.27 -14.06 5.53
N ASN A 153 8.82 -12.96 6.14
CA ASN A 153 9.53 -12.32 7.24
C ASN A 153 9.69 -13.27 8.44
N ASN A 154 8.64 -14.02 8.78
CA ASN A 154 8.68 -14.97 9.88
C ASN A 154 9.61 -16.17 9.65
N ARG A 155 10.03 -16.46 8.41
CA ARG A 155 11.03 -17.53 8.15
C ARG A 155 12.42 -17.18 8.65
N VAL A 156 12.74 -15.89 8.71
CA VAL A 156 14.07 -15.41 9.14
C VAL A 156 14.07 -14.85 10.56
N MET A 157 12.89 -14.59 11.13
CA MET A 157 12.74 -14.13 12.51
C MET A 157 12.85 -15.28 13.51
N GLN A 158 13.59 -15.07 14.62
CA GLN A 158 13.65 -15.99 15.74
C GLN A 158 13.45 -15.26 17.07
N PRO A 159 12.37 -15.53 17.82
CA PRO A 159 11.22 -16.38 17.46
C PRO A 159 10.34 -15.74 16.36
N PRO A 160 9.52 -16.54 15.64
CA PRO A 160 8.51 -16.01 14.71
C PRO A 160 7.48 -15.12 15.42
N LEU A 161 6.96 -14.10 14.73
CA LEU A 161 5.90 -13.24 15.24
C LEU A 161 4.54 -13.97 15.18
N ALA A 162 3.77 -13.85 16.26
CA ALA A 162 2.39 -14.35 16.31
C ALA A 162 1.43 -13.51 15.46
N GLN A 163 1.73 -12.22 15.32
CA GLN A 163 0.96 -11.28 14.51
C GLN A 163 1.84 -10.09 14.09
N GLN A 164 1.47 -9.43 13.01
CA GLN A 164 2.06 -8.17 12.56
C GLN A 164 1.02 -7.37 11.80
N ILE A 165 1.01 -6.05 11.97
CA ILE A 165 0.28 -5.16 11.06
C ILE A 165 1.24 -4.84 9.90
N ILE A 166 0.84 -5.17 8.68
CA ILE A 166 1.57 -4.82 7.47
C ILE A 166 0.95 -3.53 6.90
N PRO A 167 1.68 -2.40 6.92
CA PRO A 167 1.25 -1.20 6.23
C PRO A 167 1.35 -1.45 4.72
N ALA A 168 0.32 -1.06 3.97
CA ALA A 168 0.29 -1.22 2.52
C ALA A 168 -0.48 -0.08 1.85
N MET A 169 -0.34 0.06 0.54
CA MET A 169 -1.02 1.10 -0.24
C MET A 169 -1.40 0.58 -1.63
N THR A 170 -2.54 1.01 -2.17
CA THR A 170 -2.82 0.86 -3.61
C THR A 170 -2.68 2.18 -4.34
N MET A 171 -2.29 2.15 -5.61
CA MET A 171 -2.18 3.33 -6.48
C MET A 171 -2.95 3.12 -7.77
N VAL A 172 -3.83 4.05 -8.12
CA VAL A 172 -4.54 4.06 -9.43
C VAL A 172 -4.32 5.39 -10.08
N GLY A 173 -3.55 5.42 -11.16
CA GLY A 173 -2.96 6.69 -11.56
C GLY A 173 -2.21 7.32 -10.37
N PRO A 174 -2.33 8.63 -10.13
CA PRO A 174 -1.71 9.28 -8.97
C PRO A 174 -2.64 9.34 -7.75
N ARG A 175 -3.35 8.25 -7.44
CA ARG A 175 -4.35 8.18 -6.35
C ARG A 175 -4.00 7.09 -5.32
N PRO A 176 -3.26 7.42 -4.25
CA PRO A 176 -2.94 6.47 -3.19
C PRO A 176 -4.10 6.23 -2.22
N ILE A 177 -4.43 4.96 -1.98
CA ILE A 177 -5.31 4.52 -0.89
C ILE A 177 -4.49 3.68 0.10
N PHE A 178 -4.63 3.94 1.39
CA PHE A 178 -3.77 3.37 2.43
C PHE A 178 -4.46 2.23 3.17
N TYR A 179 -3.66 1.25 3.59
CA TYR A 179 -4.15 0.06 4.29
C TYR A 179 -3.27 -0.32 5.47
N LYS A 180 -3.91 -0.86 6.51
CA LYS A 180 -3.26 -1.65 7.56
C LYS A 180 -3.85 -3.04 7.51
N VAL A 181 -3.02 -4.02 7.16
CA VAL A 181 -3.42 -5.42 7.09
C VAL A 181 -2.91 -6.14 8.33
N PRO A 182 -3.75 -6.39 9.36
CA PRO A 182 -3.36 -7.23 10.48
C PRO A 182 -3.26 -8.68 10.00
N VAL A 183 -2.06 -9.24 10.04
CA VAL A 183 -1.83 -10.66 9.72
C VAL A 183 -1.50 -11.40 11.01
N THR A 184 -2.21 -12.48 11.28
CA THR A 184 -2.01 -13.35 12.44
C THR A 184 -1.62 -14.77 12.01
N GLN A 185 -0.97 -15.53 12.89
CA GLN A 185 -0.69 -16.95 12.66
C GLN A 185 -1.97 -17.78 12.51
N ASP A 186 -3.08 -17.37 13.14
CA ASP A 186 -4.38 -18.03 13.00
C ASP A 186 -4.94 -17.86 11.58
N LEU A 187 -4.85 -16.65 11.01
CA LEU A 187 -5.23 -16.38 9.62
C LEU A 187 -4.37 -17.21 8.65
N VAL A 188 -3.05 -17.24 8.87
CA VAL A 188 -2.13 -18.06 8.07
C VAL A 188 -2.48 -19.54 8.19
N SER A 189 -2.75 -20.04 9.39
CA SER A 189 -3.12 -21.43 9.63
C SER A 189 -4.41 -21.80 8.91
N ALA A 190 -5.43 -20.93 8.97
CA ALA A 190 -6.68 -21.13 8.27
C ALA A 190 -6.51 -21.13 6.74
N LEU A 191 -5.66 -20.27 6.20
CA LEU A 191 -5.28 -20.29 4.78
C LEU A 191 -4.61 -21.61 4.39
N VAL A 192 -3.65 -22.08 5.20
CA VAL A 192 -2.94 -23.35 4.97
C VAL A 192 -3.90 -24.53 4.98
N THR A 193 -4.78 -24.62 5.97
CA THR A 193 -5.70 -25.76 6.15
C THR A 193 -6.99 -25.65 5.33
N GLY A 194 -7.24 -24.50 4.69
CA GLY A 194 -8.50 -24.25 4.00
C GLY A 194 -9.69 -24.19 4.95
N GLN A 195 -9.49 -23.69 6.17
CA GLN A 195 -10.55 -23.54 7.18
C GLN A 195 -11.08 -22.11 7.24
N TYR A 196 -12.31 -21.96 7.74
CA TYR A 196 -12.89 -20.65 8.01
C TYR A 196 -12.36 -20.11 9.35
N PRO A 197 -11.74 -18.91 9.39
CA PRO A 197 -11.31 -18.30 10.65
C PRO A 197 -12.50 -17.91 11.52
N ALA A 198 -12.46 -18.25 12.81
CA ALA A 198 -13.54 -17.91 13.75
C ALA A 198 -13.65 -16.39 13.99
N GLN A 199 -12.50 -15.70 14.05
CA GLN A 199 -12.43 -14.25 14.23
C GLN A 199 -12.22 -13.56 12.89
N PRO A 200 -12.95 -12.46 12.62
CA PRO A 200 -12.73 -11.71 11.40
C PRO A 200 -11.38 -11.00 11.44
N THR A 201 -10.72 -10.96 10.27
CA THR A 201 -9.58 -10.08 10.07
C THR A 201 -10.09 -8.75 9.50
N VAL A 202 -9.97 -7.68 10.27
CA VAL A 202 -10.41 -6.33 9.85
C VAL A 202 -9.24 -5.59 9.21
N VAL A 203 -9.26 -5.48 7.89
CA VAL A 203 -8.31 -4.65 7.13
C VAL A 203 -8.79 -3.21 7.19
N GLN A 204 -7.96 -2.34 7.75
CA GLN A 204 -8.30 -0.91 7.83
C GLN A 204 -7.93 -0.26 6.51
N ARG A 205 -8.88 0.47 5.91
CA ARG A 205 -8.70 1.30 4.72
C ARG A 205 -8.79 2.77 5.11
N LEU A 206 -7.90 3.57 4.53
CA LEU A 206 -7.95 5.02 4.60
C LEU A 206 -7.91 5.59 3.19
N VAL A 207 -9.01 6.23 2.80
CA VAL A 207 -9.03 7.21 1.71
C VAL A 207 -8.48 8.52 2.30
N PRO A 208 -7.51 9.20 1.63
CA PRO A 208 -6.99 10.47 2.12
C PRO A 208 -8.12 11.45 2.48
N PRO A 209 -8.05 12.16 3.62
CA PRO A 209 -9.13 13.03 4.10
C PRO A 209 -9.19 14.36 3.33
N VAL A 210 -9.38 14.25 2.02
CA VAL A 210 -9.49 15.35 1.06
C VAL A 210 -10.88 16.00 1.13
N PRO A 211 -11.03 17.27 0.68
CA PRO A 211 -12.30 17.97 0.79
C PRO A 211 -13.45 17.32 0.00
N GLU A 212 -13.15 16.69 -1.14
CA GLU A 212 -14.15 16.10 -2.03
C GLU A 212 -13.66 14.73 -2.53
N GLU A 213 -14.16 13.66 -1.89
CA GLU A 213 -13.73 12.28 -2.17
C GLU A 213 -14.03 11.85 -3.62
N GLU A 214 -15.20 12.19 -4.16
CA GLU A 214 -15.56 11.86 -5.55
C GLU A 214 -14.59 12.50 -6.56
N ALA A 215 -14.26 13.78 -6.36
CA ALA A 215 -13.28 14.48 -7.20
C ALA A 215 -11.89 13.88 -7.06
N TYR A 216 -11.49 13.49 -5.84
CA TYR A 216 -10.24 12.78 -5.60
C TYR A 216 -10.17 11.43 -6.30
N MET A 217 -11.28 10.69 -6.37
CA MET A 217 -11.34 9.44 -7.12
C MET A 217 -11.10 9.67 -8.62
N ILE A 218 -11.39 10.84 -9.17
CA ILE A 218 -11.13 11.14 -10.59
C ILE A 218 -9.74 11.76 -10.79
N HIS A 219 -9.33 12.65 -9.90
CA HIS A 219 -8.19 13.54 -10.12
C HIS A 219 -6.96 13.21 -9.27
N GLY A 220 -7.07 12.39 -8.22
CA GLY A 220 -5.97 11.99 -7.35
C GLY A 220 -5.16 13.18 -6.84
N MET A 221 -3.83 13.12 -7.00
CA MET A 221 -2.91 14.19 -6.58
C MET A 221 -2.84 15.40 -7.53
N ASN A 222 -3.74 15.55 -8.51
CA ASN A 222 -3.69 16.70 -9.42
C ASN A 222 -4.08 18.02 -8.74
N PRO A 223 -5.19 18.12 -7.96
CA PRO A 223 -5.49 19.30 -7.18
C PRO A 223 -4.45 19.53 -6.08
N LEU A 224 -4.04 20.80 -5.87
CA LEU A 224 -2.96 21.13 -4.93
C LEU A 224 -3.30 20.80 -3.47
N VAL A 225 -4.58 20.93 -3.10
CA VAL A 225 -5.06 20.62 -1.75
C VAL A 225 -4.94 19.12 -1.50
N ASP A 226 -5.45 18.30 -2.42
CA ASP A 226 -5.40 16.84 -2.34
C ASP A 226 -3.96 16.34 -2.34
N ARG A 227 -3.12 16.87 -3.23
CA ARG A 227 -1.69 16.57 -3.28
C ARG A 227 -1.01 16.78 -1.94
N ARG A 228 -1.30 17.90 -1.27
CA ARG A 228 -0.72 18.21 0.04
C ARG A 228 -1.16 17.18 1.08
N ILE A 229 -2.46 16.90 1.16
CA ILE A 229 -3.02 15.94 2.12
C ILE A 229 -2.43 14.55 1.88
N VAL A 230 -2.34 14.11 0.62
CA VAL A 230 -1.72 12.85 0.24
C VAL A 230 -0.27 12.76 0.70
N PHE A 231 0.52 13.82 0.51
CA PHE A 231 1.91 13.82 0.99
C PHE A 231 2.00 13.73 2.52
N GLN A 232 1.09 14.38 3.25
CA GLN A 232 1.03 14.24 4.69
C GLN A 232 0.63 12.81 5.12
N CYS A 233 -0.29 12.16 4.39
CA CYS A 233 -0.64 10.75 4.61
C CYS A 233 0.55 9.81 4.30
N LEU A 234 1.30 10.06 3.23
CA LEU A 234 2.50 9.28 2.90
C LEU A 234 3.57 9.42 3.99
N GLU A 235 3.82 10.63 4.48
CA GLU A 235 4.77 10.83 5.57
C GLU A 235 4.30 10.21 6.88
N ALA A 236 3.01 10.29 7.21
CA ALA A 236 2.43 9.57 8.35
C ALA A 236 2.60 8.05 8.19
N MET A 237 2.34 7.51 7.00
CA MET A 237 2.53 6.11 6.67
C MET A 237 3.99 5.67 6.83
N ARG A 238 4.95 6.51 6.43
CA ARG A 238 6.38 6.25 6.62
C ARG A 238 6.73 6.08 8.08
N THR A 239 6.12 6.83 9.00
CA THR A 239 6.38 6.68 10.45
C THR A 239 5.97 5.30 10.96
N LEU A 240 4.91 4.71 10.40
CA LEU A 240 4.47 3.34 10.75
C LEU A 240 5.50 2.27 10.38
N LEU A 241 6.41 2.54 9.43
CA LEU A 241 7.48 1.63 9.03
C LEU A 241 8.71 1.72 9.96
N VAL A 242 8.83 2.79 10.74
CA VAL A 242 9.95 3.03 11.67
C VAL A 242 9.60 2.58 13.09
N SER A 243 8.31 2.63 13.45
CA SER A 243 7.83 2.39 14.82
C SER A 243 7.38 0.95 15.11
N SER A 244 7.52 0.02 14.16
CA SER A 244 7.04 -1.37 14.27
C SER A 244 8.14 -2.37 14.57
#